data_AF-A0A345UWJ1-F1
#
_entry.id   AF-A0A345UWJ1-F1
#
_cell.length_a   1.000
_cell.length_b   1.000
_cell.length_c   1.000
_cell.angle_alpha   90.00
_cell.angle_beta   90.00
_cell.angle_gamma   90.00
#
_symmetry.space_group_name_H-M   'P 1'
#
loop_
_entity.id
_entity.type
_entity.pdbx_description
1 polymer ?
#
loop_
_entity_poly.entity_id
_entity_poly.type
_entity_poly.pdbx_seq_one_letter_code
_entity_poly.pdbx_strand_id
1 'polypeptide(L)'
;MNDYSKLKELAEGCRDEVIRSDGWAGMIGDAGLLHRDEQFLKECSPEVVLALISESETRRVLIKEMDLMFGRYILAMRSALIEEEHGRGPVAAMEWIYNSLVGPGQLPPEGETDAQAYFDREIVAVNTGMEEVLKFHEAQRAAKKVTP
;
A
#
# COMPACT_ATOMS: atom_id res chain seq x y z
N MET A 1 -1.30 -13.78 -0.68
CA MET A 1 -2.34 -12.78 -0.38
C MET A 1 -3.65 -13.54 -0.39
N ASN A 2 -4.40 -13.53 0.71
CA ASN A 2 -5.67 -14.25 0.76
C ASN A 2 -6.68 -13.52 -0.15
N ASP A 3 -7.42 -14.29 -0.95
CA ASP A 3 -8.50 -13.76 -1.76
C ASP A 3 -9.76 -13.62 -0.89
N TYR A 4 -10.07 -12.38 -0.49
CA TYR A 4 -11.25 -12.06 0.30
C TYR A 4 -12.42 -11.54 -0.55
N SER A 5 -12.42 -11.76 -1.87
CA SER A 5 -13.44 -11.21 -2.77
C SER A 5 -14.85 -11.68 -2.41
N LYS A 6 -15.01 -12.97 -2.07
CA LYS A 6 -16.29 -13.53 -1.61
C LYS A 6 -16.78 -12.89 -0.30
N LEU A 7 -15.87 -12.72 0.67
CA LEU A 7 -16.19 -12.09 1.95
C LEU A 7 -16.61 -10.62 1.75
N LYS A 8 -15.94 -9.91 0.85
CA LYS A 8 -16.28 -8.52 0.48
C LYS A 8 -17.67 -8.44 -0.16
N GLU A 9 -17.98 -9.29 -1.13
CA GLU A 9 -19.30 -9.33 -1.79
C GLU A 9 -20.42 -9.61 -0.79
N LEU A 10 -20.22 -10.58 0.12
CA LEU A 10 -21.18 -10.87 1.18
C LEU A 10 -21.35 -9.68 2.13
N ALA A 11 -20.26 -9.05 2.56
CA ALA A 11 -20.30 -7.89 3.45
C ALA A 11 -21.05 -6.69 2.82
N GLU A 12 -20.82 -6.42 1.54
CA GLU A 12 -21.51 -5.37 0.78
C GLU A 12 -23.01 -5.69 0.65
N GLY A 13 -23.35 -6.95 0.35
CA GLY A 13 -24.73 -7.42 0.28
C GLY A 13 -25.49 -7.28 1.60
N CYS A 14 -24.90 -7.74 2.71
CA CYS A 14 -25.48 -7.60 4.06
C CYS A 14 -25.68 -6.12 4.44
N ARG A 15 -24.69 -5.26 4.15
CA ARG A 15 -24.82 -3.80 4.38
C ARG A 15 -26.01 -3.22 3.61
N ASP A 16 -26.16 -3.58 2.33
CA ASP A 16 -27.22 -3.04 1.48
C ASP A 16 -28.61 -3.56 1.86
N GLU A 17 -28.71 -4.74 2.47
CA GLU A 17 -29.94 -5.25 3.10
C GLU A 17 -30.34 -4.44 4.32
N VAL A 18 -29.38 -4.18 5.23
CA VAL A 18 -29.61 -3.35 6.42
C VAL A 18 -30.05 -1.93 6.06
N ILE A 19 -29.44 -1.34 5.02
CA ILE A 19 -29.83 -0.02 4.50
C ILE A 19 -31.27 -0.05 3.98
N ARG A 20 -31.64 -1.07 3.17
CA ARG A 20 -32.99 -1.18 2.61
C ARG A 20 -34.09 -1.43 3.65
N SER A 21 -33.74 -2.00 4.81
CA SER A 21 -34.69 -2.24 5.89
C SER A 21 -34.76 -1.10 6.91
N ASP A 22 -34.07 0.02 6.69
CA ASP A 22 -33.89 1.11 7.69
C ASP A 22 -33.40 0.60 9.06
N GLY A 23 -32.65 -0.51 9.08
CA GLY A 23 -32.22 -1.18 10.32
C GLY A 23 -33.34 -1.79 11.17
N TRP A 24 -34.57 -1.88 10.67
CA TRP A 24 -35.70 -2.44 11.41
C TRP A 24 -35.65 -3.97 11.44
N ALA A 25 -35.25 -4.53 12.58
CA ALA A 25 -35.03 -5.98 12.75
C ALA A 25 -36.24 -6.85 12.36
N GLY A 26 -37.48 -6.34 12.55
CA GLY A 26 -38.70 -7.03 12.13
C GLY A 26 -38.83 -7.19 10.61
N MET A 27 -38.43 -6.18 9.82
CA MET A 27 -38.46 -6.28 8.35
C MET A 27 -37.36 -7.18 7.80
N ILE A 28 -36.19 -7.26 8.45
CA ILE A 28 -35.09 -8.13 8.01
C ILE A 28 -35.49 -9.60 8.14
N GLY A 29 -36.14 -9.97 9.25
CA GLY A 29 -36.68 -11.31 9.48
C GLY A 29 -37.85 -11.67 8.56
N ASP A 30 -38.85 -10.78 8.46
CA ASP A 30 -40.09 -11.05 7.72
C ASP A 30 -39.89 -11.03 6.19
N ALA A 31 -38.86 -10.35 5.68
CA ALA A 31 -38.53 -10.29 4.25
C ALA A 31 -37.55 -11.39 3.78
N GLY A 32 -37.14 -12.32 4.66
CA GLY A 32 -36.18 -13.37 4.31
C GLY A 32 -34.75 -12.87 4.03
N LEU A 33 -34.39 -11.69 4.55
CA LEU A 33 -33.09 -11.04 4.31
C LEU A 33 -31.98 -11.57 5.24
N LEU A 34 -32.28 -12.51 6.14
CA LEU A 34 -31.31 -13.11 7.08
C LEU A 34 -30.39 -14.18 6.43
N HIS A 35 -30.67 -14.66 5.22
CA HIS A 35 -29.92 -15.78 4.63
C HIS A 35 -28.48 -15.42 4.23
N ARG A 36 -28.23 -14.16 3.90
CA ARG A 36 -26.86 -13.68 3.62
C ARG A 36 -26.06 -13.44 4.88
N ASP A 37 -26.69 -13.05 5.99
CA ASP A 37 -26.04 -12.88 7.29
C ASP A 37 -25.46 -14.20 7.81
N GLU A 38 -26.19 -15.31 7.67
CA GLU A 38 -25.68 -16.64 8.06
C GLU A 38 -24.45 -17.05 7.24
N GLN A 39 -24.47 -16.79 5.93
CA GLN A 39 -23.33 -17.06 5.05
C GLN A 39 -22.16 -16.13 5.36
N PHE A 40 -22.42 -14.85 5.62
CA PHE A 40 -21.40 -13.89 6.02
C PHE A 40 -20.75 -14.28 7.34
N LEU A 41 -21.52 -14.65 8.37
CA LEU A 41 -20.99 -15.12 9.65
C LEU A 41 -20.15 -16.40 9.52
N LYS A 42 -20.51 -17.28 8.58
CA LYS A 42 -19.72 -18.50 8.30
C LYS A 42 -18.37 -18.18 7.65
N GLU A 43 -18.35 -17.25 6.69
CA GLU A 43 -17.14 -16.85 5.97
C GLU A 43 -16.29 -15.84 6.78
N CYS A 44 -16.92 -15.07 7.68
CA CYS A 44 -16.29 -14.12 8.60
C CYS A 44 -16.02 -14.79 9.96
N SER A 45 -15.44 -15.99 9.94
CA SER A 45 -15.10 -16.70 11.17
C SER A 45 -14.09 -15.91 12.01
N PRO A 46 -14.01 -16.12 13.34
CA PRO A 46 -13.01 -15.46 14.17
C PRO A 46 -11.59 -15.60 13.63
N GLU A 47 -11.24 -16.75 13.04
CA GLU A 47 -9.93 -16.98 12.41
C GLU A 47 -9.69 -16.06 11.21
N VAL A 48 -10.69 -15.87 10.34
CA VAL A 48 -10.61 -14.97 9.19
C VAL A 48 -10.49 -13.51 9.65
N VAL A 49 -11.26 -13.12 10.66
CA VAL A 49 -11.19 -11.76 11.24
C VAL A 49 -9.80 -11.51 11.85
N LEU A 50 -9.27 -12.45 12.63
CA LEU A 50 -7.93 -12.34 13.21
C LEU A 50 -6.85 -12.28 12.11
N ALA A 51 -6.99 -13.07 11.05
CA ALA A 51 -6.08 -13.03 9.90
C ALA A 51 -6.10 -11.65 9.20
N LEU A 52 -7.29 -11.07 8.97
CA LEU A 52 -7.44 -9.74 8.38
C LEU A 52 -6.83 -8.64 9.27
N ILE A 53 -7.03 -8.72 10.59
CA ILE A 53 -6.43 -7.78 11.54
C ILE A 53 -4.91 -7.89 11.52
N SER A 54 -4.37 -9.11 11.62
CA SER A 54 -2.93 -9.36 11.59
C SER A 54 -2.30 -8.90 10.26
N GLU A 55 -2.98 -9.11 9.14
CA GLU A 55 -2.53 -8.65 7.83
C GLU A 55 -2.55 -7.11 7.72
N SER A 56 -3.58 -6.46 8.27
CA SER A 56 -3.66 -4.99 8.36
C SER A 56 -2.53 -4.41 9.22
N GLU A 57 -2.27 -5.00 10.39
CA GLU A 57 -1.17 -4.61 11.28
C GLU A 57 0.19 -4.78 10.60
N THR A 58 0.41 -5.94 9.98
CA THR A 58 1.64 -6.22 9.22
C THR A 58 1.85 -5.19 8.11
N ARG A 59 0.83 -4.91 7.30
CA ARG A 59 0.91 -3.90 6.24
C ARG A 59 1.19 -2.50 6.78
N ARG A 60 0.62 -2.12 7.92
CA ARG A 60 0.89 -0.82 8.57
C ARG A 60 2.35 -0.70 8.98
N VAL A 61 2.91 -1.74 9.58
CA VAL A 61 4.33 -1.76 9.96
C VAL A 61 5.23 -1.71 8.73
N LEU A 62 4.93 -2.49 7.69
CA LEU A 62 5.68 -2.46 6.43
C LEU A 62 5.63 -1.09 5.74
N ILE A 63 4.46 -0.45 5.68
CA ILE A 63 4.33 0.91 5.15
C ILE A 63 5.17 1.89 5.99
N LYS A 64 5.16 1.73 7.32
CA LYS A 64 5.96 2.59 8.19
C LYS A 64 7.46 2.38 8.00
N GLU A 65 7.89 1.14 7.83
CA GLU A 65 9.27 0.79 7.51
C GLU A 65 9.71 1.43 6.18
N MET A 66 8.89 1.32 5.12
CA MET A 66 9.13 1.96 3.83
C MET A 66 9.22 3.49 3.95
N ASP A 67 8.31 4.12 4.69
CA ASP A 67 8.31 5.56 4.96
C ASP A 67 9.61 6.01 5.66
N LEU A 68 10.05 5.26 6.68
CA LEU A 68 11.30 5.54 7.38
C LEU A 68 12.54 5.34 6.49
N MET A 69 12.56 4.29 5.68
CA MET A 69 13.64 4.05 4.72
C MET A 69 13.72 5.16 3.67
N PHE A 70 12.59 5.57 3.09
CA PHE A 70 12.53 6.67 2.14
C PHE A 70 12.97 8.00 2.79
N GLY A 71 12.51 8.26 4.01
CA GLY A 71 12.93 9.42 4.80
C GLY A 71 14.44 9.46 5.05
N ARG A 72 15.07 8.30 5.35
CA ARG A 72 16.52 8.18 5.48
C ARG A 72 17.24 8.55 4.19
N TYR A 73 16.79 8.08 3.03
CA TYR A 73 17.42 8.40 1.74
C TYR A 73 17.29 9.88 1.38
N ILE A 74 16.12 10.50 1.59
CA ILE A 74 15.95 11.94 1.39
C ILE A 74 16.88 12.73 2.32
N LEU A 75 16.97 12.33 3.60
CA LEU A 75 17.85 12.99 4.56
C LEU A 75 19.32 12.91 4.10
N ALA A 76 19.76 11.75 3.63
CA ALA A 76 21.10 11.55 3.09
C ALA A 76 21.40 12.45 1.90
N MET A 77 20.47 12.54 0.94
CA MET A 77 20.60 13.42 -0.23
C MET A 77 20.69 14.89 0.18
N ARG A 78 19.88 15.33 1.15
CA ARG A 78 19.96 16.69 1.70
C ARG A 78 21.28 16.96 2.40
N SER A 79 21.77 16.01 3.20
CA SER A 79 23.08 16.10 3.84
C SER A 79 24.22 16.17 2.82
N ALA A 80 24.13 15.42 1.72
CA ALA A 80 25.10 15.48 0.63
C ALA A 80 25.14 16.88 -0.01
N LEU A 81 23.99 17.49 -0.32
CA LEU A 81 23.92 18.86 -0.85
C LEU A 81 24.56 19.87 0.11
N ILE A 82 24.32 19.75 1.42
CA ILE A 82 24.93 20.60 2.44
C ILE A 82 26.45 20.41 2.50
N GLU A 83 26.94 19.17 2.46
CA GLU A 83 28.37 18.85 2.48
C GLU A 83 29.10 19.33 1.22
N GLU A 84 28.43 19.28 0.06
CA GLU A 84 28.94 19.84 -1.19
C GLU A 84 29.09 21.36 -1.09
N GLU A 85 28.04 22.07 -0.68
CA GLU A 85 27.99 23.54 -0.72
C GLU A 85 28.81 24.20 0.40
N HIS A 86 28.86 23.56 1.58
CA HIS A 86 29.39 24.18 2.80
C HIS A 86 30.45 23.34 3.52
N GLY A 87 30.68 22.10 3.09
CA GLY A 87 31.57 21.16 3.74
C GLY A 87 32.87 20.93 2.98
N ARG A 88 33.28 19.68 2.91
CA ARG A 88 34.52 19.24 2.24
C ARG A 88 34.35 19.06 0.71
N GLY A 89 33.22 19.49 0.16
CA GLY A 89 32.95 19.46 -1.27
C GLY A 89 32.37 18.12 -1.76
N PRO A 90 32.22 17.95 -3.09
CA PRO A 90 31.38 16.92 -3.69
C PRO A 90 31.85 15.49 -3.43
N VAL A 91 33.15 15.25 -3.25
CA VAL A 91 33.66 13.90 -2.95
C VAL A 91 33.21 13.44 -1.56
N ALA A 92 33.26 14.33 -0.56
CA ALA A 92 32.78 14.03 0.78
C ALA A 92 31.24 13.94 0.82
N ALA A 93 30.54 14.71 -0.01
CA ALA A 93 29.09 14.61 -0.15
C ALA A 93 28.62 13.21 -0.55
N MET A 94 29.38 12.51 -1.41
CA MET A 94 29.05 11.13 -1.81
C MET A 94 29.08 10.14 -0.65
N GLU A 95 29.88 10.37 0.40
CA GLU A 95 29.91 9.50 1.58
C GLU A 95 28.55 9.44 2.29
N TRP A 96 27.81 10.56 2.33
CA TRP A 96 26.46 10.61 2.89
C TRP A 96 25.48 9.69 2.15
N ILE A 97 25.61 9.64 0.82
CA ILE A 97 24.79 8.79 -0.05
C ILE A 97 25.18 7.32 0.19
N TYR A 98 26.46 6.97 0.09
CA TYR A 98 26.93 5.58 0.26
C TYR A 98 26.60 5.00 1.64
N ASN A 99 26.83 5.76 2.72
CA ASN A 99 26.57 5.32 4.09
C ASN A 99 25.08 5.12 4.40
N SER A 100 24.20 5.67 3.57
CA SER A 100 22.75 5.58 3.77
C SER A 100 22.12 4.39 3.06
N LEU A 101 22.83 3.76 2.12
CA LEU A 101 22.41 2.52 1.46
C LEU A 101 22.69 1.34 2.41
N VAL A 102 21.67 0.50 2.64
CA VAL A 102 21.57 -0.41 3.80
C VAL A 102 21.73 -1.89 3.42
N GLY A 103 21.90 -2.24 2.15
CA GLY A 103 22.03 -3.65 1.78
C GLY A 103 22.07 -3.98 0.28
N PRO A 104 22.09 -5.28 -0.05
CA PRO A 104 22.14 -5.78 -1.43
C PRO A 104 21.03 -5.21 -2.32
N GLY A 105 21.37 -4.86 -3.55
CA GLY A 105 20.42 -4.29 -4.53
C GLY A 105 20.19 -2.77 -4.42
N GLN A 106 20.79 -2.09 -3.45
CA GLN A 106 20.72 -0.62 -3.34
C GLN A 106 21.88 0.10 -4.03
N LEU A 107 22.94 -0.63 -4.35
CA LEU A 107 24.05 -0.17 -5.18
C LEU A 107 23.87 -0.70 -6.61
N PRO A 108 24.38 0.02 -7.63
CA PRO A 108 24.39 -0.49 -8.99
C PRO A 108 25.18 -1.81 -9.08
N PRO A 109 24.83 -2.71 -10.01
CA PRO A 109 25.60 -3.92 -10.27
C PRO A 109 27.07 -3.63 -10.62
N GLU A 110 27.95 -4.57 -10.30
CA GLU A 110 29.37 -4.46 -10.65
C GLU A 110 29.54 -4.38 -12.18
N GLY A 111 30.42 -3.48 -12.64
CA GLY A 111 30.70 -3.27 -14.07
C GLY A 111 29.73 -2.32 -14.78
N GLU A 112 28.68 -1.85 -14.12
CA GLU A 112 27.85 -0.76 -14.65
C GLU A 112 28.66 0.55 -14.67
N THR A 113 28.66 1.25 -15.81
CA THR A 113 29.50 2.45 -16.02
C THR A 113 28.74 3.60 -16.68
N ASP A 114 27.61 3.32 -17.34
CA ASP A 114 26.78 4.35 -17.97
C ASP A 114 25.57 4.63 -17.08
N ALA A 115 25.68 5.70 -16.28
CA ALA A 115 24.64 6.08 -15.33
C ALA A 115 23.30 6.42 -16.01
N GLN A 116 23.33 7.02 -17.20
CA GLN A 116 22.11 7.40 -17.91
C GLN A 116 21.41 6.16 -18.47
N ALA A 117 22.16 5.28 -19.13
CA ALA A 117 21.61 4.03 -19.66
C ALA A 117 21.08 3.11 -18.55
N TYR A 118 21.75 3.07 -17.38
CA TYR A 118 21.26 2.38 -16.20
C TYR A 118 19.93 2.96 -15.72
N PHE A 119 19.86 4.28 -15.49
CA PHE A 119 18.66 4.93 -15.00
C PHE A 119 17.47 4.72 -15.95
N ASP A 120 17.66 4.93 -17.25
CA ASP A 120 16.62 4.79 -18.26
C ASP A 120 16.07 3.37 -18.34
N ARG A 121 16.91 2.36 -18.06
CA ARG A 121 16.48 0.96 -17.99
C ARG A 121 15.67 0.68 -16.72
N GLU A 122 16.17 1.07 -15.55
CA GLU A 122 15.57 0.71 -14.26
C GLU A 122 14.30 1.52 -13.93
N ILE A 123 14.21 2.78 -14.38
CA ILE A 123 13.07 3.67 -14.07
C ILE A 123 11.75 3.16 -14.67
N VAL A 124 11.80 2.34 -15.73
CA VAL A 124 10.62 1.79 -16.40
C VAL A 124 9.76 0.97 -15.45
N ALA A 125 10.38 0.12 -14.62
CA ALA A 125 9.66 -0.71 -13.65
C ALA A 125 8.97 0.15 -12.58
N VAL A 126 9.67 1.19 -12.11
CA VAL A 126 9.14 2.14 -11.12
C VAL A 126 7.94 2.91 -11.68
N ASN A 127 8.07 3.45 -12.90
CA ASN A 127 6.99 4.20 -13.56
C ASN A 127 5.77 3.31 -13.80
N THR A 128 5.98 2.08 -14.27
CA THR A 128 4.90 1.11 -14.49
C THR A 128 4.15 0.81 -13.19
N GLY A 129 4.88 0.53 -12.10
CA GLY A 129 4.27 0.32 -10.79
C GLY A 129 3.52 1.55 -10.26
N MET A 130 4.03 2.75 -10.51
CA MET A 130 3.36 3.99 -10.14
C MET A 130 2.04 4.19 -10.89
N GLU A 131 2.01 3.87 -12.19
CA GLU A 131 0.78 3.93 -12.99
C GLU A 131 -0.30 2.98 -12.45
N GLU A 132 0.08 1.77 -12.03
CA GLU A 132 -0.86 0.82 -11.42
C GLU A 132 -1.48 1.37 -10.13
N VAL A 133 -0.65 1.97 -9.27
CA VAL A 133 -1.11 2.62 -8.02
C VAL A 133 -2.05 3.79 -8.33
N LEU A 134 -1.73 4.61 -9.32
CA LEU A 134 -2.56 5.75 -9.71
C LEU A 134 -3.93 5.28 -10.24
N LYS A 135 -3.96 4.27 -11.10
CA LYS A 135 -5.21 3.66 -11.61
C LYS A 135 -6.07 3.13 -10.47
N PHE A 136 -5.46 2.47 -9.48
CA PHE A 136 -6.18 2.02 -8.29
C PHE A 136 -6.80 3.19 -7.51
N HIS A 137 -6.05 4.26 -7.25
CA HIS A 137 -6.58 5.44 -6.56
C HIS A 137 -7.68 6.16 -7.33
N GLU A 138 -7.59 6.22 -8.66
CA GLU A 138 -8.65 6.77 -9.51
C GLU A 138 -9.93 5.96 -9.41
N ALA A 139 -9.84 4.63 -9.51
CA ALA A 139 -10.99 3.75 -9.33
C ALA A 139 -11.65 3.93 -7.95
N GLN A 140 -10.86 4.03 -6.88
CA GLN A 140 -11.37 4.27 -5.53
C GLN A 140 -12.05 5.64 -5.38
N ARG A 141 -11.49 6.70 -5.97
CA ARG A 141 -12.09 8.04 -5.96
C ARG A 141 -13.40 8.07 -6.76
N ALA A 142 -13.46 7.36 -7.88
CA ALA A 142 -14.68 7.24 -8.67
C ALA A 142 -15.78 6.50 -7.87
N ALA A 143 -15.45 5.37 -7.25
CA ALA A 143 -16.39 4.62 -6.41
C ALA A 143 -16.98 5.47 -5.27
N LYS A 144 -16.14 6.24 -4.56
CA LYS A 144 -16.59 7.16 -3.50
C LYS A 144 -17.52 8.29 -3.97
N LYS A 145 -17.47 8.69 -5.25
CA LYS A 145 -18.35 9.72 -5.82
C LYS A 145 -19.72 9.19 -6.23
N VAL A 146 -19.86 7.86 -6.37
CA VAL A 146 -21.09 7.20 -6.81
C VAL A 146 -21.98 6.79 -5.63
N THR A 147 -21.43 6.67 -4.42
CA THR A 147 -22.19 6.46 -3.19
C THR A 147 -22.82 7.78 -2.71
N PRO A 148 -24.17 7.89 -2.60
CA PRO A 148 -24.87 9.08 -2.10
C PRO A 148 -24.51 9.45 -0.66
#